data_AF-A0AAE2VYG3-F1
#
_entry.id   AF-A0AAE2VYG3-F1
#
_cell.length_a   1.000
_cell.length_b   1.000
_cell.length_c   1.000
_cell.angle_alpha   90.00
_cell.angle_beta   90.00
_cell.angle_gamma   90.00
#
_symmetry.space_group_name_H-M   'P 1'
#
loop_
_entity.id
_entity.type
_entity.pdbx_description
1 polymer ?
#
loop_
_entity_poly.entity_id
_entity_poly.type
_entity_poly.pdbx_seq_one_letter_code
_entity_poly.pdbx_strand_id
1 'polypeptide(L)'
;MRNKIDLTLPPDVLFLNPWRDPGFRLLLEPEYNWRPIKGGNIAGFAASAHREINEKIEQHLKGTKKNRTFATPVAFNSVPVMLDRANFRKSFALARDRVVLSGAAGTRAINQYRWENDGADIDADTRLDEFFSTCRAQNEGKEIPVYSGLLEPDVPFAVVCRNTFNYFHFITESLSQLTVLDGLDFQGNIYFHFPNSEDKQRPFAQAFAEALFPEFKGRIFFERVPKDYAKVVTAFELAGGHHMAPDADFDGLGEHMPDALNQQGAVGSMQSRVPLAMNAVSSNLLALRDRALRAIEGHSFDHLPKRFFAGRDTRLSRARQLEGEDLLFEHLEMFGFEYVVFESLSPLEQIALMARAEMMVSYHGAGFTNMLFASPDTYVIEIGTLQTAQIRWGDFWPVAHASRCKYVSFYGDFKAENPLLEPEFNKDGIVAASLSKQAIAQMMAFIVTILGRYPDLKRPRVLAQLATEVLQVGGAEHAIGLLEKHDDLVRNNGRLCLIKADCHKKLGEPKSELVALDLAHKADPGRWQTLVRMIWCANHCERPQVIRWALSRLKVDFPDRHDAFVSNHSWVRFVA
;
A
#
# COMPACT_ATOMS: atom_id res chain seq x y z
N MET A 1 -14.00 32.24 -16.20
CA MET A 1 -12.60 32.38 -15.76
C MET A 1 -12.34 31.96 -14.31
N ARG A 2 -13.30 32.05 -13.37
CA ARG A 2 -13.10 31.70 -11.94
C ARG A 2 -12.66 30.25 -11.60
N ASN A 3 -12.78 29.28 -12.52
CA ASN A 3 -12.50 27.85 -12.26
C ASN A 3 -11.10 27.36 -12.63
N LYS A 4 -10.24 28.20 -13.22
CA LYS A 4 -8.91 27.77 -13.68
C LYS A 4 -7.84 28.21 -12.69
N ILE A 5 -6.95 27.27 -12.37
CA ILE A 5 -5.65 27.54 -11.76
C ILE A 5 -4.65 27.53 -12.93
N ASP A 6 -3.83 28.56 -13.02
CA ASP A 6 -2.75 28.63 -14.00
C ASP A 6 -1.52 27.92 -13.44
N LEU A 7 -1.28 26.69 -13.91
CA LEU A 7 -0.16 25.88 -13.46
C LEU A 7 1.12 26.13 -14.27
N THR A 8 1.12 27.13 -15.17
CA THR A 8 2.34 27.57 -15.86
C THR A 8 3.12 28.62 -15.04
N LEU A 9 2.50 29.14 -13.97
CA LEU A 9 3.12 30.08 -13.06
C LEU A 9 4.31 29.46 -12.31
N PRO A 10 5.32 30.28 -11.92
CA PRO A 10 6.41 29.82 -11.08
C PRO A 10 5.93 29.16 -9.77
N PRO A 11 6.59 28.07 -9.32
CA PRO A 11 6.21 27.35 -8.09
C PRO A 11 6.09 28.24 -6.84
N ASP A 12 6.92 29.27 -6.70
CA ASP A 12 6.93 30.22 -5.57
C ASP A 12 5.76 31.21 -5.57
N VAL A 13 5.10 31.37 -6.72
CA VAL A 13 3.85 32.12 -6.88
C VAL A 13 2.65 31.18 -6.73
N LEU A 14 2.78 29.96 -7.22
CA LEU A 14 1.69 28.99 -7.31
C LEU A 14 1.40 28.26 -5.99
N PHE A 15 2.44 27.77 -5.31
CA PHE A 15 2.31 26.93 -4.12
C PHE A 15 2.46 27.76 -2.85
N LEU A 16 1.61 27.48 -1.87
CA LEU A 16 1.67 28.09 -0.56
C LEU A 16 2.75 27.39 0.27
N ASN A 17 3.67 28.16 0.88
CA ASN A 17 4.61 27.66 1.88
C ASN A 17 4.07 27.89 3.31
N PRO A 18 3.60 26.84 4.04
CA PRO A 18 2.96 26.98 5.35
C PRO A 18 3.81 27.65 6.44
N TRP A 19 5.14 27.59 6.34
CA TRP A 19 6.08 28.16 7.32
C TRP A 19 6.27 29.67 7.18
N ARG A 20 5.83 30.26 6.06
CA ARG A 20 6.19 31.64 5.70
C ARG A 20 5.04 32.46 5.15
N ASP A 21 4.19 31.86 4.34
CA ASP A 21 3.14 32.57 3.65
C ASP A 21 1.94 32.79 4.60
N PRO A 22 1.28 33.96 4.53
CA PRO A 22 0.12 34.24 5.35
C PRO A 22 -1.10 33.42 4.88
N GLY A 23 -2.07 33.24 5.78
CA GLY A 23 -3.36 32.63 5.46
C GLY A 23 -3.42 31.12 5.65
N PHE A 24 -2.39 30.53 6.26
CA PHE A 24 -2.38 29.14 6.73
C PHE A 24 -1.97 29.14 8.20
N ARG A 25 -2.73 28.46 9.07
CA ARG A 25 -2.40 28.28 10.48
C ARG A 25 -2.84 26.92 10.99
N LEU A 26 -2.03 26.29 11.82
CA LEU A 26 -2.41 25.07 12.54
C LEU A 26 -3.49 25.40 13.58
N LEU A 27 -4.51 24.56 13.73
CA LEU A 27 -5.41 24.66 14.89
C LEU A 27 -4.86 23.91 16.10
N LEU A 28 -4.05 22.88 15.86
CA LEU A 28 -3.38 22.07 16.86
C LEU A 28 -1.96 21.77 16.38
N GLU A 29 -0.99 21.74 17.29
CA GLU A 29 0.33 21.22 17.00
C GLU A 29 0.24 19.71 16.67
N PRO A 30 1.01 19.23 15.68
CA PRO A 30 1.03 17.82 15.37
C PRO A 30 1.69 17.03 16.50
N GLU A 31 1.10 15.89 16.86
CA GLU A 31 1.67 14.98 17.88
C GLU A 31 3.04 14.43 17.44
N TYR A 32 3.22 14.28 16.12
CA TYR A 32 4.45 13.85 15.47
C TYR A 32 4.40 14.26 13.99
N ASN A 33 5.55 14.45 13.34
CA ASN A 33 5.56 14.67 11.88
C ASN A 33 5.34 13.36 11.13
N TRP A 34 6.11 12.33 11.50
CA TRP A 34 6.02 10.98 10.97
C TRP A 34 6.45 9.97 12.04
N ARG A 35 6.09 8.68 11.85
CA ARG A 35 6.57 7.57 12.68
C ARG A 35 6.56 6.24 11.92
N PRO A 36 7.44 5.26 12.24
CA PRO A 36 7.32 3.92 11.68
C PRO A 36 6.05 3.22 12.17
N ILE A 37 5.44 2.41 11.32
CA ILE A 37 4.26 1.60 11.66
C ILE A 37 4.44 0.15 11.21
N LYS A 38 3.73 -0.75 11.88
CA LYS A 38 3.52 -2.10 11.35
C LYS A 38 2.52 -2.00 10.18
N GLY A 39 2.95 -2.37 8.98
CA GLY A 39 2.08 -2.43 7.80
C GLY A 39 1.65 -3.85 7.43
N GLY A 40 0.89 -3.94 6.35
CA GLY A 40 0.45 -5.19 5.75
C GLY A 40 1.54 -5.91 4.98
N ASN A 41 1.26 -7.17 4.66
CA ASN A 41 2.13 -7.99 3.83
C ASN A 41 1.67 -7.89 2.37
N ILE A 42 2.49 -7.28 1.52
CA ILE A 42 2.14 -7.01 0.13
C ILE A 42 3.02 -7.87 -0.79
N ALA A 43 2.40 -8.72 -1.60
CA ALA A 43 3.10 -9.60 -2.53
C ALA A 43 2.40 -9.64 -3.90
N GLY A 44 3.19 -9.81 -4.95
CA GLY A 44 2.70 -9.94 -6.32
C GLY A 44 3.29 -11.19 -6.97
N PHE A 45 2.50 -11.85 -7.82
CA PHE A 45 2.89 -13.07 -8.53
C PHE A 45 2.49 -12.99 -10.00
N ALA A 46 3.36 -13.49 -10.87
CA ALA A 46 3.06 -13.62 -12.29
C ALA A 46 2.18 -14.86 -12.52
N ALA A 47 1.12 -14.71 -13.31
CA ALA A 47 0.14 -15.75 -13.62
C ALA A 47 -0.32 -15.68 -15.08
N SER A 48 0.52 -15.17 -15.98
CA SER A 48 0.24 -15.11 -17.42
C SER A 48 0.44 -16.48 -18.08
N ALA A 49 -0.34 -16.78 -19.13
CA ALA A 49 -0.08 -17.93 -20.00
C ALA A 49 1.20 -17.79 -20.84
N HIS A 50 1.73 -16.57 -20.95
CA HIS A 50 2.86 -16.21 -21.79
C HIS A 50 4.12 -15.99 -20.95
N ARG A 51 5.20 -16.68 -21.31
CA ARG A 51 6.47 -16.60 -20.57
C ARG A 51 7.06 -15.20 -20.59
N GLU A 52 6.96 -14.52 -21.74
CA GLU A 52 7.46 -13.17 -21.98
C GLU A 52 6.78 -12.14 -21.06
N ILE A 53 5.48 -12.30 -20.83
CA ILE A 53 4.72 -11.44 -19.90
C ILE A 53 5.08 -11.77 -18.45
N ASN A 54 5.24 -13.05 -18.10
CA ASN A 54 5.70 -13.43 -16.77
C ASN A 54 7.08 -12.85 -16.45
N GLU A 55 8.02 -12.88 -17.39
CA GLU A 55 9.35 -12.29 -17.22
C GLU A 55 9.28 -10.77 -16.96
N LYS A 56 8.43 -10.04 -17.70
CA LYS A 56 8.19 -8.60 -17.47
C LYS A 56 7.56 -8.33 -16.10
N ILE A 57 6.55 -9.10 -15.71
CA ILE A 57 5.91 -8.98 -14.38
C ILE A 57 6.97 -9.21 -13.29
N GLU A 58 7.70 -10.32 -13.35
CA GLU A 58 8.72 -10.65 -12.34
C GLU A 58 9.82 -9.58 -12.25
N GLN A 59 10.28 -9.05 -13.40
CA GLN A 59 11.26 -7.98 -13.42
C GLN A 59 10.73 -6.71 -12.74
N HIS A 60 9.49 -6.32 -13.05
CA HIS A 60 8.85 -5.16 -12.43
C HIS A 60 8.65 -5.33 -10.92
N LEU A 61 8.21 -6.51 -10.48
CA LEU A 61 8.03 -6.81 -9.05
C LEU A 61 9.35 -6.79 -8.29
N LYS A 62 10.42 -7.36 -8.86
CA LYS A 62 11.78 -7.30 -8.28
C LYS A 62 12.27 -5.85 -8.19
N GLY A 63 12.07 -5.06 -9.24
CA GLY A 63 12.42 -3.63 -9.26
C GLY A 63 11.65 -2.82 -8.22
N THR A 64 10.34 -3.07 -8.08
CA THR A 64 9.49 -2.41 -7.08
C THR A 64 9.93 -2.76 -5.65
N LYS A 65 10.20 -4.05 -5.38
CA LYS A 65 10.71 -4.50 -4.08
C LYS A 65 12.05 -3.86 -3.72
N LYS A 66 12.97 -3.75 -4.68
CA LYS A 66 14.30 -3.20 -4.45
C LYS A 66 14.31 -1.68 -4.32
N ASN A 67 13.57 -0.98 -5.17
CA ASN A 67 13.75 0.46 -5.37
C ASN A 67 12.59 1.32 -4.84
N ARG A 68 11.45 0.73 -4.47
CA ARG A 68 10.25 1.48 -4.08
C ARG A 68 9.62 1.03 -2.76
N THR A 69 10.06 -0.08 -2.18
CA THR A 69 9.46 -0.63 -0.96
C THR A 69 10.28 -0.24 0.25
N PHE A 70 9.64 0.33 1.26
CA PHE A 70 10.31 0.68 2.50
C PHE A 70 10.55 -0.58 3.33
N ALA A 71 11.63 -0.61 4.11
CA ALA A 71 11.88 -1.68 5.07
C ALA A 71 10.76 -1.74 6.11
N THR A 72 10.28 -0.57 6.53
CA THR A 72 9.12 -0.38 7.41
C THR A 72 8.27 0.76 6.86
N PRO A 73 6.96 0.57 6.64
CA PRO A 73 6.10 1.67 6.23
C PRO A 73 5.95 2.70 7.35
N VAL A 74 5.54 3.91 6.99
CA VAL A 74 5.48 5.04 7.92
C VAL A 74 4.10 5.68 7.94
N ALA A 75 3.75 6.31 9.06
CA ALA A 75 2.56 7.14 9.16
C ALA A 75 2.93 8.61 9.26
N PHE A 76 2.24 9.47 8.54
CA PHE A 76 2.34 10.93 8.66
C PHE A 76 1.13 11.47 9.42
N ASN A 77 1.35 12.45 10.29
CA ASN A 77 0.24 13.07 10.99
C ASN A 77 -0.56 14.00 10.07
N SER A 78 -1.81 14.19 10.43
CA SER A 78 -2.75 15.08 9.78
C SER A 78 -3.45 15.88 10.85
N VAL A 79 -3.49 17.19 10.66
CA VAL A 79 -3.95 18.15 11.66
C VAL A 79 -5.03 19.06 11.07
N PRO A 80 -5.97 19.56 11.89
CA PRO A 80 -6.90 20.57 11.45
C PRO A 80 -6.18 21.92 11.31
N VAL A 81 -6.46 22.65 10.23
CA VAL A 81 -5.82 23.94 9.93
C VAL A 81 -6.86 24.98 9.52
N MET A 82 -6.59 26.24 9.84
CA MET A 82 -7.36 27.39 9.41
C MET A 82 -6.75 27.99 8.15
N LEU A 83 -7.57 28.15 7.12
CA LEU A 83 -7.22 28.89 5.90
C LEU A 83 -7.96 30.23 5.86
N ASP A 84 -7.23 31.32 5.60
CA ASP A 84 -7.81 32.65 5.37
C ASP A 84 -7.91 32.94 3.87
N ARG A 85 -9.01 33.58 3.45
CA ARG A 85 -9.30 33.86 2.03
C ARG A 85 -9.11 32.61 1.19
N ALA A 86 -9.79 31.54 1.60
CA ALA A 86 -9.64 30.23 0.99
C ALA A 86 -10.51 30.12 -0.27
N ASN A 87 -9.98 29.44 -1.27
CA ASN A 87 -10.66 29.20 -2.54
C ASN A 87 -10.59 27.71 -2.88
N PHE A 88 -11.72 27.11 -3.21
CA PHE A 88 -11.80 25.73 -3.67
C PHE A 88 -12.05 25.75 -5.17
N ARG A 89 -11.14 25.13 -5.93
CA ARG A 89 -11.14 25.14 -7.40
C ARG A 89 -10.75 23.76 -7.92
N LYS A 90 -11.51 23.24 -8.90
CA LYS A 90 -11.35 21.87 -9.40
C LYS A 90 -11.31 20.86 -8.25
N SER A 91 -10.13 20.28 -7.98
CA SER A 91 -9.87 19.34 -6.89
C SER A 91 -8.73 19.84 -5.99
N PHE A 92 -8.69 21.15 -5.73
CA PHE A 92 -7.63 21.83 -4.97
C PHE A 92 -8.22 22.82 -3.96
N ALA A 93 -7.55 22.93 -2.82
CA ALA A 93 -7.73 24.02 -1.87
C ALA A 93 -6.60 25.05 -2.07
N LEU A 94 -6.97 26.32 -2.00
CA LEU A 94 -6.06 27.45 -2.07
C LEU A 94 -6.29 28.34 -0.85
N ALA A 95 -5.25 29.03 -0.40
CA ALA A 95 -5.40 30.16 0.51
C ALA A 95 -4.66 31.35 -0.08
N ARG A 96 -5.35 32.51 -0.15
CA ARG A 96 -4.84 33.71 -0.81
C ARG A 96 -4.32 33.44 -2.22
N ASP A 97 -5.12 32.70 -2.99
CA ASP A 97 -4.86 32.31 -4.38
C ASP A 97 -3.62 31.40 -4.60
N ARG A 98 -3.01 30.88 -3.54
CA ARG A 98 -1.91 29.90 -3.61
C ARG A 98 -2.38 28.50 -3.24
N VAL A 99 -1.96 27.50 -4.01
CA VAL A 99 -2.33 26.09 -3.83
C VAL A 99 -1.70 25.51 -2.57
N VAL A 100 -2.52 24.94 -1.70
CA VAL A 100 -2.07 24.22 -0.50
C VAL A 100 -1.72 22.78 -0.89
N LEU A 101 -0.47 22.40 -0.68
CA LEU A 101 0.02 21.04 -0.93
C LEU A 101 -0.33 20.13 0.26
N SER A 102 -1.54 19.56 0.25
CA SER A 102 -2.05 18.65 1.29
C SER A 102 -2.54 17.33 0.67
N GLY A 103 -2.04 16.21 1.19
CA GLY A 103 -2.43 14.86 0.81
C GLY A 103 -2.55 14.61 -0.70
N ALA A 104 -3.54 13.82 -1.10
CA ALA A 104 -3.75 13.45 -2.50
C ALA A 104 -4.05 14.65 -3.42
N ALA A 105 -4.62 15.74 -2.89
CA ALA A 105 -4.85 16.96 -3.65
C ALA A 105 -3.53 17.68 -3.99
N GLY A 106 -2.59 17.75 -3.03
CA GLY A 106 -1.25 18.27 -3.24
C GLY A 106 -0.45 17.44 -4.25
N THR A 107 -0.48 16.10 -4.14
CA THR A 107 0.17 15.22 -5.12
C THR A 107 -0.39 15.42 -6.53
N ARG A 108 -1.71 15.60 -6.66
CA ARG A 108 -2.34 15.94 -7.95
C ARG A 108 -1.88 17.28 -8.49
N ALA A 109 -1.71 18.29 -7.63
CA ALA A 109 -1.27 19.62 -8.04
C ALA A 109 0.15 19.56 -8.62
N ILE A 110 1.07 18.85 -7.94
CA ILE A 110 2.43 18.61 -8.43
C ILE A 110 2.40 17.85 -9.78
N ASN A 111 1.63 16.77 -9.88
CA ASN A 111 1.55 16.01 -11.14
C ASN A 111 0.99 16.85 -12.29
N GLN A 112 -0.06 17.66 -12.04
CA GLN A 112 -0.64 18.52 -13.06
C GLN A 112 0.32 19.64 -13.47
N TYR A 113 1.07 20.21 -12.52
CA TYR A 113 2.15 21.16 -12.82
C TYR A 113 3.20 20.54 -13.75
N ARG A 114 3.67 19.31 -13.46
CA ARG A 114 4.62 18.60 -14.32
C ARG A 114 4.10 18.40 -15.73
N TRP A 115 2.84 18.00 -15.89
CA TRP A 115 2.23 17.78 -17.20
C TRP A 115 2.03 19.08 -17.99
N GLU A 116 1.61 20.17 -17.33
CA GLU A 116 1.37 21.45 -18.02
C GLU A 116 2.68 22.18 -18.39
N ASN A 117 3.80 21.82 -17.76
CA ASN A 117 5.13 22.35 -18.07
C ASN A 117 6.02 21.32 -18.78
N ASP A 118 5.45 20.24 -19.32
CA ASP A 118 6.19 19.27 -20.13
C ASP A 118 6.69 19.93 -21.42
N GLY A 119 7.98 19.77 -21.72
CA GLY A 119 8.64 20.43 -22.86
C GLY A 119 9.00 21.90 -22.64
N ALA A 120 8.94 22.43 -21.42
CA ALA A 120 9.51 23.74 -21.08
C ALA A 120 11.05 23.73 -21.15
N ASP A 121 11.68 24.90 -21.26
CA ASP A 121 13.14 25.06 -21.35
C ASP A 121 13.89 24.45 -20.16
N ILE A 122 13.28 24.50 -18.96
CA ILE A 122 13.77 23.86 -17.75
C ILE A 122 12.81 22.73 -17.41
N ASP A 123 13.37 21.53 -17.19
CA ASP A 123 12.62 20.37 -16.75
C ASP A 123 11.81 20.66 -15.46
N ALA A 124 10.55 20.24 -15.47
CA ALA A 124 9.62 20.56 -14.39
C ALA A 124 10.04 19.95 -13.04
N ASP A 125 10.67 18.78 -13.02
CA ASP A 125 11.15 18.16 -11.78
C ASP A 125 12.34 18.93 -11.23
N THR A 126 13.26 19.35 -12.09
CA THR A 126 14.40 20.19 -11.70
C THR A 126 13.92 21.50 -11.07
N ARG A 127 12.95 22.17 -11.71
CA ARG A 127 12.39 23.43 -11.18
C ARG A 127 11.66 23.25 -9.85
N LEU A 128 10.94 22.14 -9.68
CA LEU A 128 10.30 21.80 -8.41
C LEU A 128 11.33 21.49 -7.32
N ASP A 129 12.37 20.71 -7.63
CA ASP A 129 13.43 20.38 -6.67
C ASP A 129 14.19 21.63 -6.20
N GLU A 130 14.51 22.57 -7.11
CA GLU A 130 15.11 23.86 -6.75
C GLU A 130 14.21 24.69 -5.83
N PHE A 131 12.92 24.81 -6.17
CA PHE A 131 11.93 25.50 -5.35
C PHE A 131 11.80 24.88 -3.95
N PHE A 132 11.64 23.56 -3.88
CA PHE A 132 11.49 22.85 -2.62
C PHE A 132 12.76 22.89 -1.78
N SER A 133 13.94 22.72 -2.38
CA SER A 133 15.21 22.88 -1.67
C SER A 133 15.37 24.29 -1.08
N THR A 134 14.94 25.31 -1.83
CA THR A 134 14.94 26.70 -1.35
C THR A 134 13.98 26.87 -0.17
N CYS A 135 12.78 26.29 -0.23
CA CYS A 135 11.83 26.32 0.87
C CYS A 135 12.41 25.67 2.14
N ARG A 136 12.99 24.47 2.04
CA ARG A 136 13.54 23.76 3.21
C ARG A 136 14.64 24.57 3.91
N ALA A 137 15.59 25.09 3.14
CA ALA A 137 16.67 25.94 3.67
C ALA A 137 16.12 27.22 4.33
N GLN A 138 15.07 27.82 3.76
CA GLN A 138 14.47 29.04 4.32
C GLN A 138 13.53 28.79 5.49
N ASN A 139 13.08 27.55 5.67
CA ASN A 139 12.18 27.12 6.72
C ASN A 139 12.95 26.59 7.94
N GLU A 140 14.26 26.39 7.84
CA GLU A 140 15.12 25.97 8.95
C GLU A 140 14.90 26.85 10.20
N GLY A 141 14.64 26.20 11.34
CA GLY A 141 14.37 26.85 12.62
C GLY A 141 13.03 27.59 12.71
N LYS A 142 12.13 27.44 11.73
CA LYS A 142 10.78 28.02 11.76
C LYS A 142 9.73 26.97 12.05
N GLU A 143 8.66 27.42 12.70
CA GLU A 143 7.46 26.63 12.95
C GLU A 143 6.30 27.15 12.10
N ILE A 144 5.35 26.27 11.80
CA ILE A 144 4.09 26.68 11.17
C ILE A 144 3.27 27.46 12.22
N PRO A 145 2.74 28.65 11.91
CA PRO A 145 2.00 29.43 12.88
C PRO A 145 0.76 28.71 13.41
N VAL A 146 0.54 28.75 14.72
CA VAL A 146 -0.65 28.19 15.38
C VAL A 146 -1.74 29.27 15.53
N TYR A 147 -2.98 28.89 15.32
CA TYR A 147 -4.15 29.74 15.50
C TYR A 147 -4.42 29.95 17.00
N SER A 148 -4.33 31.19 17.46
CA SER A 148 -4.50 31.57 18.87
C SER A 148 -5.90 32.07 19.24
N GLY A 149 -6.84 32.10 18.28
CA GLY A 149 -8.22 32.53 18.51
C GLY A 149 -9.14 31.39 18.93
N LEU A 150 -10.32 31.73 19.46
CA LEU A 150 -11.43 30.79 19.57
C LEU A 150 -12.03 30.54 18.18
N LEU A 151 -12.36 29.29 17.87
CA LEU A 151 -13.10 28.97 16.65
C LEU A 151 -14.48 29.60 16.73
N GLU A 152 -14.84 30.34 15.69
CA GLU A 152 -16.20 30.87 15.53
C GLU A 152 -17.18 29.67 15.45
N PRO A 153 -18.30 29.65 16.20
CA PRO A 153 -19.18 28.48 16.26
C PRO A 153 -19.71 28.01 14.90
N ASP A 154 -19.84 28.93 13.94
CA ASP A 154 -20.33 28.70 12.59
C ASP A 154 -19.21 28.55 11.55
N VAL A 155 -17.94 28.48 11.98
CA VAL A 155 -16.82 28.34 11.04
C VAL A 155 -16.97 27.04 10.23
N PRO A 156 -16.95 27.11 8.89
CA PRO A 156 -17.14 25.93 8.07
C PRO A 156 -15.90 25.03 8.12
N PHE A 157 -16.11 23.72 8.02
CA PHE A 157 -15.08 22.75 7.66
C PHE A 157 -15.26 22.37 6.19
N ALA A 158 -14.21 22.43 5.39
CA ALA A 158 -14.29 22.16 3.97
C ALA A 158 -13.31 21.06 3.56
N VAL A 159 -13.80 20.11 2.76
CA VAL A 159 -13.06 18.95 2.26
C VAL A 159 -12.95 19.03 0.75
N VAL A 160 -11.73 18.87 0.25
CA VAL A 160 -11.48 18.75 -1.19
C VAL A 160 -11.85 17.35 -1.67
N CYS A 161 -12.74 17.25 -2.67
CA CYS A 161 -13.03 16.01 -3.37
C CYS A 161 -12.39 16.02 -4.75
N ARG A 162 -11.71 14.91 -5.13
CA ARG A 162 -11.37 14.69 -6.54
C ARG A 162 -12.62 14.57 -7.40
N ASN A 163 -13.59 13.81 -6.89
CA ASN A 163 -14.92 13.60 -7.44
C ASN A 163 -15.79 12.90 -6.38
N THR A 164 -17.09 12.78 -6.64
CA THR A 164 -18.07 12.14 -5.74
C THR A 164 -18.63 10.82 -6.29
N PHE A 165 -17.91 10.18 -7.21
CA PHE A 165 -18.36 8.95 -7.88
C PHE A 165 -17.37 7.80 -7.83
N ASN A 166 -16.10 8.07 -7.52
CA ASN A 166 -15.09 7.05 -7.35
C ASN A 166 -14.94 6.74 -5.86
N TYR A 167 -15.28 5.50 -5.49
CA TYR A 167 -15.25 5.01 -4.12
C TYR A 167 -13.88 5.17 -3.45
N PHE A 168 -12.79 4.86 -4.16
CA PHE A 168 -11.43 5.02 -3.64
C PHE A 168 -11.16 6.46 -3.24
N HIS A 169 -11.33 7.41 -4.16
CA HIS A 169 -11.00 8.81 -3.89
C HIS A 169 -11.84 9.39 -2.76
N PHE A 170 -13.12 9.01 -2.68
CA PHE A 170 -13.96 9.51 -1.61
C PHE A 170 -13.55 8.95 -0.24
N ILE A 171 -13.40 7.64 -0.08
CA ILE A 171 -13.10 7.04 1.22
C ILE A 171 -11.69 7.41 1.70
N THR A 172 -10.67 7.24 0.83
CA THR A 172 -9.28 7.38 1.27
C THR A 172 -8.83 8.84 1.33
N GLU A 173 -9.33 9.71 0.45
CA GLU A 173 -8.83 11.08 0.32
C GLU A 173 -9.77 12.14 0.90
N SER A 174 -11.09 11.91 0.95
CA SER A 174 -12.06 12.94 1.36
C SER A 174 -12.70 12.62 2.71
N LEU A 175 -13.35 11.45 2.84
CA LEU A 175 -14.05 11.05 4.06
C LEU A 175 -13.10 10.94 5.25
N SER A 176 -11.90 10.39 5.03
CA SER A 176 -10.87 10.25 6.07
C SER A 176 -10.51 11.59 6.71
N GLN A 177 -10.62 12.71 5.99
CA GLN A 177 -10.29 14.03 6.54
C GLN A 177 -11.17 14.46 7.71
N LEU A 178 -12.38 13.92 7.85
CA LEU A 178 -13.29 14.31 8.94
C LEU A 178 -12.74 13.88 10.30
N THR A 179 -11.83 12.90 10.35
CA THR A 179 -11.27 12.41 11.62
C THR A 179 -10.39 13.44 12.32
N VAL A 180 -9.92 14.50 11.65
CA VAL A 180 -9.21 15.61 12.31
C VAL A 180 -10.13 16.43 13.22
N LEU A 181 -11.45 16.24 13.10
CA LEU A 181 -12.46 16.85 13.97
C LEU A 181 -12.70 16.02 15.24
N ASP A 182 -12.20 14.79 15.32
CA ASP A 182 -12.37 13.96 16.51
C ASP A 182 -11.68 14.63 17.71
N GLY A 183 -12.43 14.83 18.80
CA GLY A 183 -11.95 15.55 19.98
C GLY A 183 -11.99 17.08 19.88
N LEU A 184 -12.34 17.64 18.72
CA LEU A 184 -12.73 19.04 18.61
C LEU A 184 -14.22 19.19 18.91
N ASP A 185 -14.59 20.18 19.73
CA ASP A 185 -15.99 20.60 19.92
C ASP A 185 -16.49 21.39 18.69
N PHE A 186 -16.44 20.77 17.50
CA PHE A 186 -16.72 21.42 16.23
C PHE A 186 -18.23 21.54 15.96
N GLN A 187 -18.72 22.78 15.97
CA GLN A 187 -20.14 23.11 15.82
C GLN A 187 -20.56 23.54 14.41
N GLY A 188 -19.60 23.85 13.54
CA GLY A 188 -19.87 24.35 12.18
C GLY A 188 -20.44 23.31 11.21
N ASN A 189 -20.69 23.76 9.98
CA ASN A 189 -21.13 22.92 8.87
C ASN A 189 -19.94 22.33 8.10
N ILE A 190 -20.10 21.13 7.56
CA ILE A 190 -19.10 20.39 6.79
C ILE A 190 -19.47 20.42 5.31
N TYR A 191 -18.54 20.83 4.46
CA TYR A 191 -18.75 20.95 3.02
C TYR A 191 -17.76 20.12 2.22
N PHE A 192 -18.24 19.13 1.49
CA PHE A 192 -17.46 18.39 0.50
C PHE A 192 -17.56 19.10 -0.85
N HIS A 193 -16.44 19.69 -1.29
CA HIS A 193 -16.35 20.44 -2.55
C HIS A 193 -15.85 19.58 -3.70
N PHE A 194 -16.62 19.47 -4.77
CA PHE A 194 -16.30 18.58 -5.90
C PHE A 194 -16.45 19.23 -7.30
N PRO A 195 -15.67 18.78 -8.31
CA PRO A 195 -15.72 19.36 -9.66
C PRO A 195 -16.68 18.68 -10.64
N ASN A 196 -17.03 17.41 -10.43
CA ASN A 196 -17.91 16.70 -11.36
C ASN A 196 -19.32 17.29 -11.38
N SER A 197 -20.07 16.99 -12.45
CA SER A 197 -21.50 17.29 -12.55
C SER A 197 -22.30 16.54 -11.47
N GLU A 198 -23.41 17.12 -11.01
CA GLU A 198 -24.25 16.58 -9.92
C GLU A 198 -24.85 15.22 -10.26
N ASP A 199 -25.20 14.98 -11.52
CA ASP A 199 -25.72 13.69 -12.01
C ASP A 199 -24.76 12.51 -11.82
N LYS A 200 -23.46 12.80 -11.66
CA LYS A 200 -22.44 11.78 -11.39
C LYS A 200 -22.32 11.43 -9.92
N GLN A 201 -22.83 12.25 -9.01
CA GLN A 201 -22.75 11.98 -7.58
C GLN A 201 -23.39 10.63 -7.25
N ARG A 202 -22.69 9.81 -6.46
CA ARG A 202 -23.16 8.49 -6.08
C ARG A 202 -23.65 8.47 -4.63
N PRO A 203 -24.73 7.73 -4.31
CA PRO A 203 -25.32 7.71 -2.96
C PRO A 203 -24.36 7.25 -1.85
N PHE A 204 -23.36 6.43 -2.18
CA PHE A 204 -22.41 5.90 -1.19
C PHE A 204 -21.70 7.02 -0.42
N ALA A 205 -21.45 8.18 -1.05
CA ALA A 205 -20.68 9.24 -0.41
C ALA A 205 -21.40 9.80 0.83
N GLN A 206 -22.69 10.11 0.69
CA GLN A 206 -23.54 10.52 1.81
C GLN A 206 -23.70 9.39 2.82
N ALA A 207 -23.96 8.16 2.34
CA ALA A 207 -24.23 7.01 3.20
C ALA A 207 -23.05 6.69 4.14
N PHE A 208 -21.80 6.70 3.63
CA PHE A 208 -20.62 6.48 4.45
C PHE A 208 -20.36 7.63 5.44
N ALA A 209 -20.58 8.88 5.02
CA ALA A 209 -20.41 10.03 5.89
C ALA A 209 -21.40 9.99 7.07
N GLU A 210 -22.66 9.67 6.82
CA GLU A 210 -23.67 9.53 7.88
C GLU A 210 -23.45 8.30 8.76
N ALA A 211 -23.00 7.17 8.19
CA ALA A 211 -22.76 5.95 8.94
C ALA A 211 -21.58 6.05 9.91
N LEU A 212 -20.51 6.75 9.50
CA LEU A 212 -19.27 6.85 10.31
C LEU A 212 -19.18 8.12 11.14
N PHE A 213 -19.92 9.17 10.78
CA PHE A 213 -19.96 10.43 11.51
C PHE A 213 -21.40 10.88 11.81
N PRO A 214 -22.19 10.07 12.55
CA PRO A 214 -23.57 10.39 12.88
C PRO A 214 -23.73 11.71 13.66
N GLU A 215 -22.71 12.14 14.40
CA GLU A 215 -22.64 13.42 15.11
C GLU A 215 -22.70 14.66 14.20
N PHE A 216 -22.39 14.49 12.91
CA PHE A 216 -22.47 15.53 11.89
C PHE A 216 -23.70 15.39 10.98
N LYS A 217 -24.62 14.46 11.29
CA LYS A 217 -25.85 14.27 10.52
C LYS A 217 -26.64 15.59 10.43
N GLY A 218 -27.06 15.95 9.21
CA GLY A 218 -27.74 17.22 8.93
C GLY A 218 -26.82 18.44 8.81
N ARG A 219 -25.51 18.30 9.07
CA ARG A 219 -24.49 19.35 8.89
C ARG A 219 -23.49 19.05 7.77
N ILE A 220 -23.65 17.92 7.07
CA ILE A 220 -22.80 17.51 5.94
C ILE A 220 -23.48 17.90 4.62
N PHE A 221 -22.79 18.69 3.82
CA PHE A 221 -23.26 19.20 2.53
C PHE A 221 -22.26 18.87 1.42
N PHE A 222 -22.80 18.59 0.24
CA PHE A 222 -22.02 18.36 -0.98
C PHE A 222 -22.28 19.54 -1.92
N GLU A 223 -21.25 20.32 -2.20
CA GLU A 223 -21.35 21.52 -3.05
C GLU A 223 -20.34 21.48 -4.21
N ARG A 224 -20.74 22.02 -5.36
CA ARG A 224 -19.82 22.12 -6.50
C ARG A 224 -18.88 23.31 -6.37
N VAL A 225 -17.64 23.12 -6.78
CA VAL A 225 -16.69 24.23 -6.98
C VAL A 225 -17.11 25.11 -8.18
N PRO A 226 -16.83 26.43 -8.17
CA PRO A 226 -15.95 27.14 -7.23
C PRO A 226 -16.66 27.55 -5.93
N LYS A 227 -15.93 27.51 -4.81
CA LYS A 227 -16.36 28.06 -3.52
C LYS A 227 -15.28 28.93 -2.91
N ASP A 228 -15.68 30.02 -2.26
CA ASP A 228 -14.79 30.96 -1.58
C ASP A 228 -15.21 31.10 -0.11
N TYR A 229 -14.22 31.23 0.76
CA TYR A 229 -14.41 31.41 2.20
C TYR A 229 -13.54 32.55 2.70
N ALA A 230 -14.07 33.39 3.59
CA ALA A 230 -13.26 34.36 4.32
C ALA A 230 -12.30 33.64 5.28
N LYS A 231 -12.80 32.64 6.00
CA LYS A 231 -12.08 31.69 6.85
C LYS A 231 -12.73 30.31 6.73
N VAL A 232 -11.94 29.25 6.79
CA VAL A 232 -12.42 27.87 6.74
C VAL A 232 -11.44 26.93 7.41
N VAL A 233 -11.95 25.91 8.09
CA VAL A 233 -11.13 24.81 8.62
C VAL A 233 -11.04 23.70 7.58
N THR A 234 -9.86 23.08 7.44
CA THR A 234 -9.66 21.89 6.59
C THR A 234 -8.63 20.96 7.24
N ALA A 235 -8.53 19.72 6.78
CA ALA A 235 -7.41 18.86 7.15
C ALA A 235 -6.14 19.22 6.35
N PHE A 236 -4.98 19.20 7.03
CA PHE A 236 -3.67 19.26 6.42
C PHE A 236 -2.88 18.00 6.76
N GLU A 237 -2.51 17.23 5.73
CA GLU A 237 -1.64 16.07 5.87
C GLU A 237 -0.18 16.52 5.73
N LEU A 238 0.65 16.27 6.75
CA LEU A 238 2.06 16.69 6.76
C LEU A 238 2.87 16.05 5.62
N ALA A 239 2.46 14.86 5.17
CA ALA A 239 3.01 14.23 3.97
C ALA A 239 2.83 15.07 2.70
N GLY A 240 1.86 15.99 2.64
CA GLY A 240 1.74 16.94 1.52
C GLY A 240 2.75 18.09 1.60
N GLY A 241 3.10 18.51 2.80
CA GLY A 241 4.03 19.61 3.08
C GLY A 241 5.51 19.20 3.13
N HIS A 242 5.82 17.89 3.18
CA HIS A 242 7.18 17.39 3.41
C HIS A 242 8.24 17.93 2.43
N HIS A 243 7.86 18.25 1.19
CA HIS A 243 8.77 18.83 0.22
C HIS A 243 9.33 20.19 0.68
N MET A 244 8.55 20.97 1.44
CA MET A 244 8.89 22.31 1.93
C MET A 244 9.32 22.33 3.40
N ALA A 245 9.12 21.26 4.17
CA ALA A 245 9.44 21.25 5.60
C ALA A 245 10.97 21.24 5.84
N PRO A 246 11.45 21.78 6.96
CA PRO A 246 12.83 21.64 7.40
C PRO A 246 13.30 20.17 7.35
N ASP A 247 14.55 19.91 6.93
CA ASP A 247 15.06 18.53 6.83
C ASP A 247 15.04 17.81 8.20
N ALA A 248 15.27 18.55 9.29
CA ALA A 248 15.23 18.04 10.66
C ALA A 248 13.86 17.44 11.06
N ASP A 249 12.77 17.86 10.43
CA ASP A 249 11.42 17.33 10.70
C ASP A 249 11.26 15.86 10.24
N PHE A 250 12.20 15.38 9.40
CA PHE A 250 12.20 14.04 8.80
C PHE A 250 13.46 13.23 9.10
N ASP A 251 14.25 13.65 10.09
CA ASP A 251 15.45 12.93 10.54
C ASP A 251 15.13 11.48 10.90
N GLY A 252 15.88 10.54 10.32
CA GLY A 252 15.70 9.09 10.52
C GLY A 252 14.75 8.42 9.52
N LEU A 253 13.93 9.16 8.76
CA LEU A 253 13.00 8.55 7.78
C LEU A 253 13.77 7.79 6.68
N GLY A 254 14.94 8.29 6.29
CA GLY A 254 15.81 7.66 5.30
C GLY A 254 16.25 6.24 5.67
N GLU A 255 16.28 5.87 6.95
CA GLU A 255 16.63 4.53 7.43
C GLU A 255 15.60 3.46 7.03
N HIS A 256 14.38 3.90 6.71
CA HIS A 256 13.31 3.02 6.25
C HIS A 256 13.23 2.93 4.72
N MET A 257 13.90 3.84 4.01
CA MET A 257 13.85 3.91 2.55
C MET A 257 14.86 2.95 1.90
N PRO A 258 14.62 2.52 0.65
CA PRO A 258 15.63 1.86 -0.17
C PRO A 258 16.96 2.63 -0.22
N ASP A 259 18.09 1.95 -0.05
CA ASP A 259 19.44 2.55 -0.08
C ASP A 259 19.68 3.42 -1.32
N ALA A 260 19.17 2.99 -2.48
CA ALA A 260 19.32 3.71 -3.74
C ALA A 260 18.68 5.10 -3.70
N LEU A 261 17.54 5.25 -2.99
CA LEU A 261 16.89 6.56 -2.81
C LEU A 261 17.64 7.41 -1.79
N ASN A 262 18.10 6.80 -0.69
CA ASN A 262 18.83 7.50 0.37
C ASN A 262 20.17 8.09 -0.14
N GLN A 263 20.85 7.41 -1.06
CA GLN A 263 22.10 7.88 -1.67
C GLN A 263 21.92 9.00 -2.71
N GLN A 264 20.71 9.18 -3.25
CA GLN A 264 20.44 10.05 -4.41
C GLN A 264 19.72 11.37 -4.05
N GLY A 265 19.29 11.55 -2.80
CA GLY A 265 18.72 12.81 -2.33
C GLY A 265 17.91 12.68 -1.04
N ALA A 266 17.65 13.80 -0.38
CA ALA A 266 16.84 13.88 0.83
C ALA A 266 15.39 13.43 0.57
N VAL A 267 14.70 13.06 1.65
CA VAL A 267 13.25 12.76 1.72
C VAL A 267 12.40 13.74 0.91
N GLY A 268 12.75 15.02 0.89
CA GLY A 268 12.00 16.08 0.22
C GLY A 268 12.13 16.16 -1.31
N SER A 269 12.93 15.31 -1.97
CA SER A 269 13.14 15.33 -3.43
C SER A 269 11.94 14.82 -4.25
N MET A 270 11.83 15.22 -5.51
CA MET A 270 10.78 14.71 -6.42
C MET A 270 10.89 13.20 -6.70
N GLN A 271 12.11 12.64 -6.62
CA GLN A 271 12.36 11.22 -6.86
C GLN A 271 11.76 10.33 -5.76
N SER A 272 11.70 10.81 -4.52
CA SER A 272 11.15 10.05 -3.37
C SER A 272 9.62 9.97 -3.41
N ARG A 273 8.93 10.85 -4.15
CA ARG A 273 7.48 11.03 -4.10
C ARG A 273 6.68 9.76 -4.34
N VAL A 274 7.02 8.98 -5.36
CA VAL A 274 6.30 7.74 -5.70
C VAL A 274 6.53 6.65 -4.64
N PRO A 275 7.78 6.31 -4.28
CA PRO A 275 8.05 5.42 -3.15
C PRO A 275 7.38 5.86 -1.85
N LEU A 276 7.45 7.16 -1.49
CA LEU A 276 6.82 7.66 -0.28
C LEU A 276 5.29 7.47 -0.32
N ALA A 277 4.64 7.86 -1.42
CA ALA A 277 3.18 7.69 -1.58
C ALA A 277 2.71 6.23 -1.50
N MET A 278 3.58 5.28 -1.86
CA MET A 278 3.28 3.84 -1.72
C MET A 278 3.39 3.36 -0.26
N ASN A 279 4.33 3.87 0.52
CA ASN A 279 4.68 3.32 1.85
C ASN A 279 4.24 4.21 3.03
N ALA A 280 3.74 5.42 2.75
CA ALA A 280 3.24 6.36 3.74
C ALA A 280 1.73 6.21 3.92
N VAL A 281 1.29 6.29 5.17
CA VAL A 281 -0.13 6.25 5.56
C VAL A 281 -0.50 7.51 6.32
N SER A 282 -1.53 8.22 5.89
CA SER A 282 -2.08 9.35 6.65
C SER A 282 -2.66 8.88 7.98
N SER A 283 -2.46 9.62 9.07
CA SER A 283 -3.16 9.38 10.33
C SER A 283 -4.68 9.49 10.19
N ASN A 284 -5.19 10.25 9.21
CA ASN A 284 -6.62 10.28 8.89
C ASN A 284 -7.15 8.91 8.43
N LEU A 285 -6.35 8.20 7.62
CA LEU A 285 -6.74 6.89 7.12
C LEU A 285 -6.74 5.83 8.24
N LEU A 286 -5.76 5.92 9.15
CA LEU A 286 -5.70 5.09 10.36
C LEU A 286 -6.89 5.37 11.30
N ALA A 287 -7.17 6.64 11.57
CA ALA A 287 -8.29 7.04 12.42
C ALA A 287 -9.65 6.65 11.82
N LEU A 288 -9.82 6.77 10.49
CA LEU A 288 -11.04 6.37 9.80
C LEU A 288 -11.26 4.86 9.93
N ARG A 289 -10.21 4.06 9.78
CA ARG A 289 -10.27 2.62 10.00
C ARG A 289 -10.72 2.31 11.42
N ASP A 290 -10.08 2.90 12.42
CA ASP A 290 -10.39 2.62 13.82
C ASP A 290 -11.83 3.04 14.18
N ARG A 291 -12.29 4.18 13.66
CA ARG A 291 -13.69 4.62 13.77
C ARG A 291 -14.65 3.65 13.11
N ALA A 292 -14.34 3.18 11.90
CA ALA A 292 -15.16 2.21 11.19
C ALA A 292 -15.29 0.88 11.92
N LEU A 293 -14.20 0.37 12.49
CA LEU A 293 -14.25 -0.87 13.28
C LEU A 293 -15.06 -0.70 14.56
N ARG A 294 -14.97 0.45 15.24
CA ARG A 294 -15.84 0.74 16.39
C ARG A 294 -17.32 0.82 16.00
N ALA A 295 -17.63 1.35 14.82
CA ALA A 295 -19.01 1.51 14.35
C ALA A 295 -19.76 0.18 14.12
N ILE A 296 -19.04 -0.95 14.04
CA ILE A 296 -19.64 -2.29 13.91
C ILE A 296 -19.65 -3.08 15.23
N GLU A 297 -19.06 -2.55 16.31
CA GLU A 297 -19.05 -3.21 17.62
C GLU A 297 -20.47 -3.31 18.19
N GLY A 298 -20.81 -4.47 18.77
CA GLY A 298 -22.14 -4.72 19.36
C GLY A 298 -23.26 -5.03 18.35
N HIS A 299 -22.99 -4.98 17.04
CA HIS A 299 -23.91 -5.39 15.99
C HIS A 299 -23.65 -6.85 15.55
N SER A 300 -24.71 -7.59 15.17
CA SER A 300 -24.57 -8.93 14.56
C SER A 300 -24.56 -8.83 13.04
N PHE A 301 -23.57 -9.50 12.43
CA PHE A 301 -23.39 -9.61 10.99
C PHE A 301 -23.14 -11.06 10.58
N ASP A 302 -23.79 -12.02 11.25
CA ASP A 302 -23.51 -13.45 11.08
C ASP A 302 -23.98 -14.04 9.76
N HIS A 303 -24.83 -13.31 9.04
CA HIS A 303 -25.25 -13.63 7.68
C HIS A 303 -24.20 -13.30 6.62
N LEU A 304 -23.14 -12.55 6.96
CA LEU A 304 -22.09 -12.18 6.00
C LEU A 304 -21.05 -13.31 5.87
N PRO A 305 -20.62 -13.64 4.64
CA PRO A 305 -19.60 -14.67 4.41
C PRO A 305 -18.23 -14.24 4.92
N LYS A 306 -17.40 -15.22 5.31
CA LYS A 306 -15.98 -14.99 5.63
C LYS A 306 -15.05 -15.17 4.43
N ARG A 307 -15.50 -15.88 3.40
CA ARG A 307 -14.76 -16.13 2.16
C ARG A 307 -15.66 -15.72 1.01
N PHE A 308 -15.19 -14.83 0.16
CA PHE A 308 -16.02 -14.36 -0.93
C PHE A 308 -15.22 -13.90 -2.14
N PHE A 309 -15.85 -14.05 -3.30
CA PHE A 309 -15.44 -13.38 -4.51
C PHE A 309 -16.22 -12.08 -4.64
N ALA A 310 -15.53 -10.94 -4.66
CA ALA A 310 -16.17 -9.65 -4.86
C ALA A 310 -16.28 -9.34 -6.35
N GLY A 311 -17.51 -9.41 -6.87
CA GLY A 311 -17.86 -9.03 -8.23
C GLY A 311 -18.11 -7.54 -8.38
N ARG A 312 -18.80 -7.17 -9.46
CA ARG A 312 -19.31 -5.81 -9.69
C ARG A 312 -20.74 -5.86 -10.20
N ASP A 313 -21.54 -4.86 -9.81
CA ASP A 313 -22.81 -4.61 -10.50
C ASP A 313 -22.53 -3.98 -11.87
N THR A 314 -22.80 -4.72 -12.95
CA THR A 314 -22.59 -4.28 -14.34
C THR A 314 -23.42 -3.05 -14.73
N ARG A 315 -24.45 -2.68 -13.93
CA ARG A 315 -25.27 -1.48 -14.13
C ARG A 315 -24.68 -0.23 -13.50
N LEU A 316 -23.90 -0.38 -12.43
CA LEU A 316 -23.35 0.73 -11.63
C LEU A 316 -21.85 0.95 -11.86
N SER A 317 -21.17 -0.06 -12.38
CA SER A 317 -19.72 -0.09 -12.60
C SER A 317 -19.35 -0.07 -14.10
N ARG A 318 -18.14 0.42 -14.41
CA ARG A 318 -17.62 0.38 -15.80
C ARG A 318 -17.42 -1.07 -16.26
N ALA A 319 -17.83 -1.38 -17.50
CA ALA A 319 -17.66 -2.69 -18.12
C ALA A 319 -16.18 -3.04 -18.27
N ARG A 320 -15.65 -3.83 -17.32
CA ARG A 320 -14.28 -4.36 -17.28
C ARG A 320 -14.32 -5.74 -16.64
N GLN A 321 -15.15 -6.62 -17.20
CA GLN A 321 -15.36 -7.97 -16.68
C GLN A 321 -14.12 -8.83 -16.91
N LEU A 322 -13.75 -9.58 -15.88
CA LEU A 322 -12.65 -10.54 -15.90
C LEU A 322 -13.01 -11.69 -16.84
N GLU A 323 -12.17 -12.00 -17.82
CA GLU A 323 -12.32 -13.23 -18.58
C GLU A 323 -11.79 -14.42 -17.77
N GLY A 324 -12.58 -15.48 -17.69
CA GLY A 324 -12.32 -16.63 -16.80
C GLY A 324 -12.94 -16.51 -15.40
N GLU A 325 -13.75 -15.47 -15.14
CA GLU A 325 -14.44 -15.24 -13.87
C GLU A 325 -15.31 -16.43 -13.44
N ASP A 326 -16.20 -16.90 -14.33
CA ASP A 326 -17.12 -18.00 -14.03
C ASP A 326 -16.38 -19.27 -13.63
N LEU A 327 -15.33 -19.62 -14.39
CA LEU A 327 -14.52 -20.81 -14.12
C LEU A 327 -13.76 -20.68 -12.80
N LEU A 328 -13.20 -19.50 -12.50
CA LEU A 328 -12.53 -19.25 -11.23
C LEU A 328 -13.54 -19.35 -10.08
N PHE A 329 -14.72 -18.75 -10.21
CA PHE A 329 -15.74 -18.74 -9.16
C PHE A 329 -16.29 -20.15 -8.90
N GLU A 330 -16.55 -20.95 -9.93
CA GLU A 330 -16.94 -22.36 -9.81
C GLU A 330 -15.93 -23.14 -8.93
N HIS A 331 -14.63 -22.86 -9.08
CA HIS A 331 -13.62 -23.47 -8.25
C HIS A 331 -13.59 -22.93 -6.81
N LEU A 332 -13.81 -21.63 -6.64
CA LEU A 332 -13.87 -21.00 -5.31
C LEU A 332 -15.08 -21.49 -4.50
N GLU A 333 -16.25 -21.67 -5.15
CA GLU A 333 -17.49 -22.12 -4.51
C GLU A 333 -17.31 -23.47 -3.80
N MET A 334 -16.54 -24.38 -4.40
CA MET A 334 -16.18 -25.67 -3.78
C MET A 334 -15.43 -25.54 -2.44
N PHE A 335 -14.85 -24.37 -2.14
CA PHE A 335 -14.13 -24.08 -0.90
C PHE A 335 -14.87 -23.10 0.02
N GLY A 336 -16.18 -22.92 -0.20
CA GLY A 336 -17.08 -22.13 0.63
C GLY A 336 -16.99 -20.63 0.40
N PHE A 337 -16.60 -20.22 -0.82
CA PHE A 337 -16.67 -18.81 -1.21
C PHE A 337 -18.07 -18.47 -1.69
N GLU A 338 -18.57 -17.31 -1.28
CA GLU A 338 -19.82 -16.73 -1.78
C GLU A 338 -19.54 -15.58 -2.77
N TYR A 339 -20.45 -15.31 -3.69
CA TYR A 339 -20.34 -14.17 -4.61
C TYR A 339 -20.97 -12.93 -3.97
N VAL A 340 -20.19 -11.86 -3.83
CA VAL A 340 -20.64 -10.61 -3.18
C VAL A 340 -20.47 -9.43 -4.12
N VAL A 341 -21.42 -8.49 -4.07
CA VAL A 341 -21.35 -7.19 -4.74
C VAL A 341 -21.40 -6.11 -3.67
N PHE A 342 -20.32 -5.33 -3.50
CA PHE A 342 -20.28 -4.31 -2.44
C PHE A 342 -21.38 -3.25 -2.61
N GLU A 343 -21.75 -2.94 -3.85
CA GLU A 343 -22.78 -1.95 -4.17
C GLU A 343 -24.18 -2.32 -3.63
N SER A 344 -24.43 -3.58 -3.28
CA SER A 344 -25.69 -4.01 -2.65
C SER A 344 -25.67 -4.00 -1.12
N LEU A 345 -24.53 -3.67 -0.50
CA LEU A 345 -24.35 -3.66 0.96
C LEU A 345 -24.35 -2.24 1.50
N SER A 346 -24.94 -2.06 2.68
CA SER A 346 -24.82 -0.82 3.45
C SER A 346 -23.37 -0.57 3.88
N PRO A 347 -22.98 0.69 4.20
CA PRO A 347 -21.62 0.98 4.65
C PRO A 347 -21.14 0.09 5.81
N LEU A 348 -21.98 -0.13 6.82
CA LEU A 348 -21.61 -0.96 7.98
C LEU A 348 -21.49 -2.44 7.61
N GLU A 349 -22.31 -2.95 6.69
CA GLU A 349 -22.15 -4.31 6.17
C GLU A 349 -20.85 -4.48 5.36
N GLN A 350 -20.47 -3.49 4.53
CA GLN A 350 -19.19 -3.53 3.81
C GLN A 350 -17.99 -3.57 4.77
N ILE A 351 -18.05 -2.79 5.84
CA ILE A 351 -17.04 -2.74 6.90
C ILE A 351 -16.99 -4.08 7.65
N ALA A 352 -18.14 -4.58 8.09
CA ALA A 352 -18.26 -5.84 8.82
C ALA A 352 -17.82 -7.05 7.99
N LEU A 353 -18.16 -7.08 6.70
CA LEU A 353 -17.74 -8.12 5.77
C LEU A 353 -16.21 -8.21 5.74
N MET A 354 -15.52 -7.09 5.54
CA MET A 354 -14.05 -7.07 5.48
C MET A 354 -13.39 -7.32 6.83
N ALA A 355 -13.93 -6.76 7.91
CA ALA A 355 -13.39 -6.97 9.26
C ALA A 355 -13.41 -8.45 9.69
N ARG A 356 -14.38 -9.21 9.19
CA ARG A 356 -14.57 -10.65 9.48
C ARG A 356 -14.00 -11.57 8.40
N ALA A 357 -13.52 -11.02 7.29
CA ALA A 357 -13.08 -11.80 6.14
C ALA A 357 -11.83 -12.65 6.48
N GLU A 358 -11.89 -13.93 6.15
CA GLU A 358 -10.71 -14.79 6.03
C GLU A 358 -10.02 -14.55 4.68
N MET A 359 -10.80 -14.47 3.60
CA MET A 359 -10.28 -14.27 2.25
C MET A 359 -11.27 -13.54 1.35
N MET A 360 -10.79 -12.50 0.68
CA MET A 360 -11.48 -11.82 -0.42
C MET A 360 -10.71 -12.09 -1.71
N VAL A 361 -11.40 -12.47 -2.79
CA VAL A 361 -10.84 -12.55 -4.14
C VAL A 361 -11.59 -11.59 -5.05
N SER A 362 -10.89 -10.78 -5.84
CA SER A 362 -11.54 -9.88 -6.80
C SER A 362 -10.58 -9.42 -7.88
N TYR A 363 -11.10 -8.82 -8.94
CA TYR A 363 -10.32 -8.17 -9.99
C TYR A 363 -10.18 -6.66 -9.77
N HIS A 364 -9.00 -6.12 -10.12
CA HIS A 364 -8.55 -4.77 -9.83
C HIS A 364 -9.62 -3.69 -10.04
N GLY A 365 -9.98 -2.96 -8.98
CA GLY A 365 -10.90 -1.84 -9.02
C GLY A 365 -11.13 -1.17 -7.68
N ALA A 366 -11.97 -0.12 -7.67
CA ALA A 366 -12.18 0.71 -6.49
C ALA A 366 -12.75 -0.06 -5.29
N GLY A 367 -13.39 -1.22 -5.49
CA GLY A 367 -13.86 -2.07 -4.38
C GLY A 367 -12.73 -2.54 -3.45
N PHE A 368 -11.47 -2.58 -3.91
CA PHE A 368 -10.31 -2.87 -3.06
C PHE A 368 -10.09 -1.83 -1.97
N THR A 369 -10.71 -0.65 -2.04
CA THR A 369 -10.70 0.31 -0.93
C THR A 369 -11.30 -0.26 0.35
N ASN A 370 -12.24 -1.21 0.25
CA ASN A 370 -12.80 -1.91 1.41
C ASN A 370 -11.74 -2.71 2.20
N MET A 371 -10.58 -3.02 1.59
CA MET A 371 -9.40 -3.56 2.27
C MET A 371 -8.97 -2.74 3.49
N LEU A 372 -9.31 -1.44 3.54
CA LEU A 372 -9.06 -0.58 4.69
C LEU A 372 -9.58 -1.19 6.00
N PHE A 373 -10.74 -1.85 5.92
CA PHE A 373 -11.46 -2.39 7.08
C PHE A 373 -11.10 -3.85 7.38
N ALA A 374 -10.17 -4.44 6.62
CA ALA A 374 -9.78 -5.83 6.80
C ALA A 374 -9.08 -6.08 8.15
N SER A 375 -9.18 -7.32 8.64
CA SER A 375 -8.36 -7.84 9.72
C SER A 375 -6.91 -8.05 9.22
N PRO A 376 -5.88 -7.95 10.10
CA PRO A 376 -4.50 -8.26 9.73
C PRO A 376 -4.30 -9.68 9.18
N ASP A 377 -5.16 -10.63 9.56
CA ASP A 377 -5.06 -12.02 9.11
C ASP A 377 -5.74 -12.28 7.76
N THR A 378 -6.57 -11.36 7.29
CA THR A 378 -7.32 -11.45 6.03
C THR A 378 -6.38 -11.50 4.83
N TYR A 379 -6.62 -12.46 3.93
CA TYR A 379 -6.01 -12.51 2.61
C TYR A 379 -6.90 -11.73 1.61
N VAL A 380 -6.37 -10.65 1.05
CA VAL A 380 -7.05 -9.87 0.01
C VAL A 380 -6.33 -10.14 -1.31
N ILE A 381 -6.96 -10.93 -2.17
CA ILE A 381 -6.39 -11.42 -3.43
C ILE A 381 -6.92 -10.59 -4.59
N GLU A 382 -6.02 -9.88 -5.26
CA GLU A 382 -6.27 -9.09 -6.46
C GLU A 382 -5.86 -9.82 -7.72
N ILE A 383 -6.73 -9.74 -8.73
CA ILE A 383 -6.44 -10.16 -10.09
C ILE A 383 -6.23 -8.91 -10.93
N GLY A 384 -5.04 -8.76 -11.48
CA GLY A 384 -4.66 -7.64 -12.33
C GLY A 384 -3.92 -8.07 -13.58
N THR A 385 -3.32 -7.10 -14.25
CA THR A 385 -2.45 -7.30 -15.41
C THR A 385 -1.09 -6.65 -15.17
N LEU A 386 -0.13 -6.82 -16.08
CA LEU A 386 1.15 -6.10 -16.02
C LEU A 386 0.94 -4.57 -15.92
N GLN A 387 -0.07 -4.02 -16.60
CA GLN A 387 -0.42 -2.60 -16.50
C GLN A 387 -0.86 -2.22 -15.08
N THR A 388 -1.66 -3.05 -14.41
CA THR A 388 -2.03 -2.84 -13.01
C THR A 388 -0.78 -2.87 -12.12
N ALA A 389 0.11 -3.84 -12.31
CA ALA A 389 1.36 -3.96 -11.55
C ALA A 389 2.22 -2.69 -11.66
N GLN A 390 2.33 -2.13 -12.87
CA GLN A 390 3.16 -0.98 -13.18
C GLN A 390 2.59 0.36 -12.69
N ILE A 391 1.27 0.54 -12.81
CA ILE A 391 0.65 1.87 -12.72
C ILE A 391 -0.24 2.02 -11.48
N ARG A 392 -0.87 0.94 -11.02
CA ARG A 392 -1.98 0.99 -10.06
C ARG A 392 -1.77 0.20 -8.78
N TRP A 393 -0.82 -0.72 -8.75
CA TRP A 393 -0.60 -1.56 -7.56
C TRP A 393 -0.26 -0.73 -6.34
N GLY A 394 0.60 0.29 -6.51
CA GLY A 394 0.99 1.20 -5.43
C GLY A 394 -0.15 2.04 -4.85
N ASP A 395 -1.26 2.24 -5.58
CA ASP A 395 -2.40 3.05 -5.12
C ASP A 395 -3.05 2.42 -3.87
N PHE A 396 -3.00 1.10 -3.72
CA PHE A 396 -3.63 0.37 -2.61
C PHE A 396 -2.68 0.03 -1.45
N TRP A 397 -1.39 0.32 -1.57
CA TRP A 397 -0.43 0.00 -0.51
C TRP A 397 -0.70 0.74 0.80
N PRO A 398 -1.02 2.06 0.80
CA PRO A 398 -1.39 2.74 2.03
C PRO A 398 -2.61 2.11 2.72
N VAL A 399 -3.57 1.60 1.94
CA VAL A 399 -4.76 0.92 2.45
C VAL A 399 -4.39 -0.43 3.08
N ALA A 400 -3.52 -1.21 2.43
CA ALA A 400 -3.01 -2.48 2.96
C ALA A 400 -2.14 -2.26 4.21
N HIS A 401 -1.36 -1.19 4.25
CA HIS A 401 -0.57 -0.82 5.43
C HIS A 401 -1.46 -0.38 6.59
N ALA A 402 -2.51 0.40 6.33
CA ALA A 402 -3.47 0.81 7.36
C ALA A 402 -4.22 -0.39 7.97
N SER A 403 -4.66 -1.36 7.15
CA SER A 403 -5.37 -2.55 7.63
C SER A 403 -4.46 -3.64 8.18
N ARG A 404 -3.19 -3.63 7.78
CA ARG A 404 -2.17 -4.64 8.05
C ARG A 404 -2.50 -6.01 7.47
N CYS A 405 -3.42 -6.09 6.51
CA CYS A 405 -3.83 -7.35 5.91
C CYS A 405 -2.73 -7.93 5.00
N LYS A 406 -3.00 -9.12 4.46
CA LYS A 406 -2.15 -9.79 3.47
C LYS A 406 -2.69 -9.49 2.08
N TYR A 407 -2.14 -8.48 1.42
CA TYR A 407 -2.54 -8.04 0.08
C TYR A 407 -1.72 -8.77 -0.99
N VAL A 408 -2.39 -9.62 -1.77
CA VAL A 408 -1.76 -10.55 -2.71
C VAL A 408 -2.28 -10.26 -4.11
N SER A 409 -1.41 -9.97 -5.08
CA SER A 409 -1.83 -9.71 -6.46
C SER A 409 -1.34 -10.80 -7.40
N PHE A 410 -2.23 -11.40 -8.18
CA PHE A 410 -1.91 -12.26 -9.32
C PHE A 410 -2.08 -11.47 -10.62
N TYR A 411 -1.03 -11.41 -11.42
CA TYR A 411 -1.02 -10.66 -12.67
C TYR A 411 -1.13 -11.62 -13.86
N GLY A 412 -2.31 -11.63 -14.48
CA GLY A 412 -2.64 -12.41 -15.65
C GLY A 412 -2.48 -11.64 -16.96
N ASP A 413 -3.09 -12.17 -18.01
CA ASP A 413 -3.02 -11.63 -19.36
C ASP A 413 -3.97 -10.43 -19.55
N PHE A 414 -3.69 -9.61 -20.56
CA PHE A 414 -4.64 -8.60 -21.01
C PHE A 414 -5.79 -9.27 -21.76
N LYS A 415 -7.03 -8.86 -21.45
CA LYS A 415 -8.20 -9.18 -22.28
C LYS A 415 -8.14 -8.34 -23.57
N ALA A 416 -7.34 -8.78 -24.52
CA ALA A 416 -7.08 -8.12 -25.80
C ALA A 416 -6.82 -9.17 -26.90
N GLU A 417 -6.93 -8.75 -28.17
CA GLU A 417 -6.65 -9.64 -29.32
C GLU A 417 -5.23 -10.20 -29.28
N ASN A 418 -4.27 -9.39 -28.84
CA ASN A 418 -2.88 -9.80 -28.63
C ASN A 418 -2.44 -9.50 -27.19
N PRO A 419 -2.46 -10.48 -26.28
CA PRO A 419 -2.06 -10.29 -24.88
C PRO A 419 -0.56 -10.00 -24.70
N LEU A 420 0.26 -10.12 -25.75
CA LEU A 420 1.68 -9.77 -25.71
C LEU A 420 1.94 -8.26 -25.90
N LEU A 421 0.98 -7.51 -26.43
CA LEU A 421 1.07 -6.07 -26.62
C LEU A 421 0.56 -5.34 -25.37
N GLU A 422 1.45 -4.57 -24.73
CA GLU A 422 1.09 -3.77 -23.55
C GLU A 422 0.21 -2.58 -23.97
N PRO A 423 -1.00 -2.45 -23.39
CA PRO A 423 -1.88 -1.31 -23.67
C PRO A 423 -1.30 0.01 -23.18
N GLU A 424 -1.51 1.08 -23.93
CA GLU A 424 -1.11 2.43 -23.56
C GLU A 424 -2.13 3.02 -22.58
N PHE A 425 -1.77 3.13 -21.30
CA PHE A 425 -2.69 3.57 -20.24
C PHE A 425 -3.42 4.89 -20.55
N ASN A 426 -2.74 5.85 -21.18
CA ASN A 426 -3.32 7.16 -21.51
C ASN A 426 -4.37 7.08 -22.64
N LYS A 427 -4.29 6.07 -23.51
CA LYS A 427 -5.21 5.87 -24.63
C LYS A 427 -6.30 4.86 -24.28
N ASP A 428 -5.89 3.71 -23.77
CA ASP A 428 -6.75 2.54 -23.57
C ASP A 428 -7.40 2.51 -22.17
N GLY A 429 -6.87 3.30 -21.24
CA GLY A 429 -7.22 3.19 -19.82
C GLY A 429 -6.81 1.84 -19.23
N ILE A 430 -7.56 1.38 -18.24
CA ILE A 430 -7.31 0.06 -17.62
C ILE A 430 -7.99 -1.02 -18.45
N VAL A 431 -7.18 -1.89 -19.04
CA VAL A 431 -7.66 -3.09 -19.75
C VAL A 431 -7.96 -4.21 -18.75
N ALA A 432 -9.07 -4.92 -18.94
CA ALA A 432 -9.48 -6.02 -18.08
C ALA A 432 -8.48 -7.20 -18.17
N ALA A 433 -8.41 -8.01 -17.11
CA ALA A 433 -7.58 -9.21 -17.12
C ALA A 433 -8.29 -10.37 -17.84
N SER A 434 -7.49 -11.28 -18.37
CA SER A 434 -7.90 -12.58 -18.89
C SER A 434 -7.11 -13.68 -18.18
N LEU A 435 -7.81 -14.67 -17.63
CA LEU A 435 -7.20 -15.79 -16.92
C LEU A 435 -7.27 -17.06 -17.75
N SER A 436 -6.10 -17.61 -18.05
CA SER A 436 -6.01 -18.97 -18.59
C SER A 436 -6.36 -20.02 -17.53
N LYS A 437 -6.66 -21.25 -17.96
CA LYS A 437 -6.84 -22.40 -17.05
C LYS A 437 -5.61 -22.64 -16.16
N GLN A 438 -4.41 -22.35 -16.68
CA GLN A 438 -3.17 -22.46 -15.91
C GLN A 438 -3.08 -21.40 -14.82
N ALA A 439 -3.46 -20.15 -15.12
CA ALA A 439 -3.51 -19.06 -14.15
C ALA A 439 -4.49 -19.39 -13.01
N ILE A 440 -5.69 -19.86 -13.36
CA ILE A 440 -6.70 -20.30 -12.38
C ILE A 440 -6.16 -21.46 -11.54
N ALA A 441 -5.52 -22.46 -12.15
CA ALA A 441 -4.93 -23.57 -11.40
C ALA A 441 -3.83 -23.13 -10.42
N GLN A 442 -2.98 -22.17 -10.81
CA GLN A 442 -1.96 -21.59 -9.93
C GLN A 442 -2.60 -20.86 -8.74
N MET A 443 -3.58 -19.98 -9.03
CA MET A 443 -4.32 -19.25 -7.99
C MET A 443 -5.06 -20.18 -7.04
N MET A 444 -5.76 -21.18 -7.57
CA MET A 444 -6.48 -22.15 -6.74
C MET A 444 -5.51 -22.98 -5.91
N ALA A 445 -4.38 -23.43 -6.45
CA ALA A 445 -3.36 -24.14 -5.68
C ALA A 445 -2.82 -23.30 -4.50
N PHE A 446 -2.63 -22.00 -4.71
CA PHE A 446 -2.30 -21.05 -3.65
C PHE A 446 -3.41 -20.93 -2.61
N ILE A 447 -4.64 -20.63 -3.04
CA ILE A 447 -5.80 -20.43 -2.16
C ILE A 447 -6.04 -21.66 -1.29
N VAL A 448 -6.13 -22.84 -1.90
CA VAL A 448 -6.43 -24.07 -1.16
C VAL A 448 -5.30 -24.43 -0.19
N THR A 449 -4.05 -24.12 -0.52
CA THR A 449 -2.91 -24.31 0.39
C THR A 449 -3.04 -23.43 1.63
N ILE A 450 -3.41 -22.15 1.47
CA ILE A 450 -3.71 -21.24 2.59
C ILE A 450 -4.90 -21.74 3.41
N LEU A 451 -5.87 -22.41 2.79
CA LEU A 451 -6.98 -23.06 3.49
C LEU A 451 -6.62 -24.42 4.12
N GLY A 452 -5.33 -24.78 4.18
CA GLY A 452 -4.86 -26.04 4.77
C GLY A 452 -5.12 -27.29 3.91
N ARG A 453 -5.38 -27.12 2.62
CA ARG A 453 -5.54 -28.21 1.65
C ARG A 453 -4.35 -28.21 0.70
N TYR A 454 -3.54 -29.26 0.75
CA TYR A 454 -2.32 -29.33 -0.05
C TYR A 454 -2.59 -30.07 -1.36
N PRO A 455 -2.42 -29.45 -2.55
CA PRO A 455 -2.60 -30.14 -3.84
C PRO A 455 -1.55 -31.25 -4.04
N ASP A 456 -1.75 -32.17 -4.98
CA ASP A 456 -0.73 -33.16 -5.36
C ASP A 456 0.14 -32.59 -6.50
N LEU A 457 1.42 -32.37 -6.22
CA LEU A 457 2.37 -31.72 -7.12
C LEU A 457 3.53 -32.64 -7.45
N LYS A 458 3.66 -32.98 -8.74
CA LYS A 458 4.69 -33.93 -9.22
C LYS A 458 6.03 -33.29 -9.58
N ARG A 459 6.08 -31.95 -9.70
CA ARG A 459 7.26 -31.22 -10.20
C ARG A 459 7.87 -30.39 -9.08
N PRO A 460 9.14 -30.63 -8.68
CA PRO A 460 9.82 -29.83 -7.65
C PRO A 460 9.82 -28.33 -7.92
N ARG A 461 9.89 -27.90 -9.19
CA ARG A 461 9.82 -26.48 -9.56
C ARG A 461 8.48 -25.84 -9.19
N VAL A 462 7.37 -26.54 -9.42
CA VAL A 462 6.01 -26.05 -9.12
C VAL A 462 5.78 -26.03 -7.61
N LEU A 463 6.22 -27.08 -6.91
CA LEU A 463 6.19 -27.14 -5.46
C LEU A 463 7.01 -26.00 -4.83
N ALA A 464 8.22 -25.76 -5.34
CA ALA A 464 9.08 -24.68 -4.87
C ALA A 464 8.45 -23.30 -5.11
N GLN A 465 7.80 -23.09 -6.26
CA GLN A 465 7.07 -21.86 -6.55
C GLN A 465 5.95 -21.65 -5.54
N LEU A 466 5.02 -22.60 -5.43
CA LEU A 466 3.87 -22.48 -4.53
C LEU A 466 4.28 -22.29 -3.07
N ALA A 467 5.25 -23.08 -2.56
CA ALA A 467 5.74 -22.93 -1.20
C ALA A 467 6.40 -21.56 -0.95
N THR A 468 7.10 -21.02 -1.95
CA THR A 468 7.68 -19.67 -1.88
C THR A 468 6.59 -18.60 -1.85
N GLU A 469 5.59 -18.70 -2.73
CA GLU A 469 4.47 -17.75 -2.80
C GLU A 469 3.70 -17.72 -1.47
N VAL A 470 3.37 -18.90 -0.93
CA VAL A 470 2.69 -19.07 0.37
C VAL A 470 3.52 -18.52 1.53
N LEU A 471 4.83 -18.78 1.55
CA LEU A 471 5.72 -18.21 2.57
C LEU A 471 5.78 -16.68 2.49
N GLN A 472 5.86 -16.11 1.28
CA GLN A 472 5.95 -14.66 1.08
C GLN A 472 4.74 -13.93 1.66
N VAL A 473 3.56 -14.53 1.63
CA VAL A 473 2.31 -13.95 2.18
C VAL A 473 2.08 -14.30 3.66
N GLY A 474 3.08 -14.84 4.35
CA GLY A 474 3.00 -15.16 5.78
C GLY A 474 2.32 -16.50 6.10
N GLY A 475 2.15 -17.39 5.12
CA GLY A 475 1.59 -18.74 5.30
C GLY A 475 2.65 -19.81 5.63
N ALA A 476 3.64 -19.51 6.48
CA ALA A 476 4.77 -20.42 6.73
C ALA A 476 4.32 -21.83 7.18
N GLU A 477 3.32 -21.93 8.05
CA GLU A 477 2.73 -23.21 8.49
C GLU A 477 2.13 -24.00 7.31
N HIS A 478 1.41 -23.33 6.42
CA HIS A 478 0.82 -23.95 5.23
C HIS A 478 1.89 -24.37 4.22
N ALA A 479 2.96 -23.59 4.06
CA ALA A 479 4.10 -23.96 3.23
C ALA A 479 4.82 -25.21 3.78
N ILE A 480 4.98 -25.31 5.10
CA ILE A 480 5.53 -26.51 5.75
C ILE A 480 4.64 -27.73 5.48
N GLY A 481 3.33 -27.65 5.76
CA GLY A 481 2.42 -28.77 5.52
C GLY A 481 2.37 -29.20 4.05
N LEU A 482 2.44 -28.25 3.12
CA LEU A 482 2.60 -28.52 1.69
C LEU A 482 3.90 -29.29 1.40
N LEU A 483 5.04 -28.85 1.94
CA LEU A 483 6.33 -29.49 1.73
C LEU A 483 6.37 -30.89 2.37
N GLU A 484 5.76 -31.08 3.54
CA GLU A 484 5.68 -32.36 4.24
C GLU A 484 4.81 -33.38 3.51
N LYS A 485 3.72 -32.94 2.88
CA LYS A 485 2.95 -33.80 1.97
C LYS A 485 3.81 -34.36 0.83
N HIS A 486 4.84 -33.62 0.41
CA HIS A 486 5.72 -33.98 -0.70
C HIS A 486 7.14 -34.34 -0.24
N ASP A 487 7.28 -34.93 0.94
CA ASP A 487 8.58 -35.21 1.57
C ASP A 487 9.55 -35.96 0.65
N ASP A 488 9.06 -36.88 -0.17
CA ASP A 488 9.85 -37.61 -1.18
C ASP A 488 10.55 -36.68 -2.20
N LEU A 489 9.88 -35.59 -2.59
CA LEU A 489 10.47 -34.57 -3.46
C LEU A 489 11.41 -33.63 -2.69
N VAL A 490 11.12 -33.37 -1.42
CA VAL A 490 11.87 -32.41 -0.59
C VAL A 490 13.23 -32.97 -0.20
N ARG A 491 13.32 -34.20 0.33
CA ARG A 491 14.55 -34.76 0.93
C ARG A 491 15.78 -34.72 0.03
N ASN A 492 15.57 -34.81 -1.28
CA ASN A 492 16.64 -34.86 -2.28
C ASN A 492 16.76 -33.56 -3.10
N ASN A 493 16.12 -32.47 -2.66
CA ASN A 493 16.13 -31.20 -3.37
C ASN A 493 16.56 -30.04 -2.46
N GLY A 494 17.80 -29.58 -2.62
CA GLY A 494 18.38 -28.53 -1.80
C GLY A 494 17.55 -27.24 -1.77
N ARG A 495 16.91 -26.86 -2.89
CA ARG A 495 16.03 -25.68 -2.95
C ARG A 495 14.78 -25.85 -2.08
N LEU A 496 14.12 -27.01 -2.13
CA LEU A 496 12.93 -27.27 -1.31
C LEU A 496 13.26 -27.33 0.18
N CYS A 497 14.40 -27.96 0.55
CA CYS A 497 14.90 -27.96 1.92
C CYS A 497 15.17 -26.54 2.43
N LEU A 498 15.75 -25.66 1.59
CA LEU A 498 15.98 -24.26 1.97
C LEU A 498 14.68 -23.48 2.16
N ILE A 499 13.66 -23.71 1.34
CA ILE A 499 12.34 -23.10 1.54
C ILE A 499 11.74 -23.58 2.87
N LYS A 500 11.86 -24.87 3.20
CA LYS A 500 11.42 -25.41 4.50
C LYS A 500 12.17 -24.74 5.66
N ALA A 501 13.48 -24.56 5.53
CA ALA A 501 14.29 -23.83 6.52
C ALA A 501 13.83 -22.37 6.68
N ASP A 502 13.54 -21.67 5.56
CA ASP A 502 13.03 -20.29 5.60
C ASP A 502 11.66 -20.20 6.28
N CYS A 503 10.81 -21.23 6.14
CA CYS A 503 9.53 -21.31 6.87
C CYS A 503 9.75 -21.45 8.38
N HIS A 504 10.58 -22.40 8.82
CA HIS A 504 10.88 -22.58 10.25
C HIS A 504 11.58 -21.36 10.86
N LYS A 505 12.46 -20.69 10.11
CA LYS A 505 13.05 -19.41 10.53
C LYS A 505 11.97 -18.35 10.77
N LYS A 506 10.96 -18.28 9.90
CA LYS A 506 9.84 -17.33 10.02
C LYS A 506 8.97 -17.60 11.25
N LEU A 507 8.83 -18.86 11.65
CA LEU A 507 8.09 -19.29 12.84
C LEU A 507 8.92 -19.25 14.14
N GLY A 508 10.22 -18.93 14.06
CA GLY A 508 11.10 -18.94 15.23
C GLY A 508 11.42 -20.35 15.75
N GLU A 509 11.53 -21.32 14.86
CA GLU A 509 11.75 -22.74 15.17
C GLU A 509 13.17 -23.19 14.77
N PRO A 510 14.23 -22.75 15.46
CA PRO A 510 15.59 -22.86 14.94
C PRO A 510 16.12 -24.30 14.92
N LYS A 511 15.61 -25.20 15.77
CA LYS A 511 15.94 -26.63 15.70
C LYS A 511 15.44 -27.26 14.39
N SER A 512 14.21 -26.95 14.01
CA SER A 512 13.61 -27.44 12.75
C SER A 512 14.24 -26.76 11.54
N GLU A 513 14.57 -25.46 11.65
CA GLU A 513 15.39 -24.76 10.64
C GLU A 513 16.73 -25.49 10.42
N LEU A 514 17.45 -25.84 11.49
CA LEU A 514 18.75 -26.49 11.40
C LEU A 514 18.65 -27.88 10.74
N VAL A 515 17.61 -28.66 11.05
CA VAL A 515 17.34 -29.95 10.40
C VAL A 515 17.10 -29.76 8.90
N ALA A 516 16.29 -28.77 8.51
CA ALA A 516 16.05 -28.48 7.10
C ALA A 516 17.32 -27.97 6.37
N LEU A 517 18.18 -27.20 7.06
CA LEU A 517 19.47 -26.76 6.51
C LEU A 517 20.46 -27.92 6.33
N ASP A 518 20.50 -28.88 7.26
CA ASP A 518 21.31 -30.10 7.12
C ASP A 518 20.87 -30.92 5.90
N LEU A 519 19.56 -31.12 5.73
CA LEU A 519 19.00 -31.76 4.53
C LEU A 519 19.33 -30.98 3.24
N ALA A 520 19.26 -29.65 3.29
CA ALA A 520 19.64 -28.81 2.15
C ALA A 520 21.10 -28.98 1.77
N HIS A 521 22.01 -29.03 2.75
CA HIS A 521 23.43 -29.23 2.51
C HIS A 521 23.72 -30.63 1.95
N LYS A 522 23.07 -31.67 2.49
CA LYS A 522 23.21 -33.05 1.97
C LYS A 522 22.75 -33.15 0.50
N ALA A 523 21.69 -32.45 0.13
CA ALA A 523 21.17 -32.44 -1.23
C ALA A 523 21.98 -31.56 -2.20
N ASP A 524 22.70 -30.55 -1.71
CA ASP A 524 23.57 -29.66 -2.51
C ASP A 524 24.82 -29.22 -1.71
N PRO A 525 25.84 -30.11 -1.57
CA PRO A 525 27.04 -29.80 -0.79
C PRO A 525 27.88 -28.67 -1.37
N GLY A 526 27.74 -28.39 -2.67
CA GLY A 526 28.46 -27.34 -3.39
C GLY A 526 28.07 -25.91 -3.00
N ARG A 527 26.97 -25.75 -2.25
CA ARG A 527 26.44 -24.45 -1.84
C ARG A 527 26.97 -24.02 -0.46
N TRP A 528 28.13 -23.37 -0.44
CA TRP A 528 28.77 -22.88 0.79
C TRP A 528 27.88 -21.97 1.66
N GLN A 529 26.94 -21.22 1.06
CA GLN A 529 26.02 -20.35 1.82
C GLN A 529 25.14 -21.14 2.78
N THR A 530 24.84 -22.40 2.47
CA THR A 530 24.08 -23.28 3.36
C THR A 530 24.85 -23.56 4.65
N LEU A 531 26.17 -23.82 4.56
CA LEU A 531 27.04 -23.99 5.74
C LEU A 531 27.08 -22.73 6.60
N VAL A 532 27.17 -21.55 5.99
CA VAL A 532 27.14 -20.27 6.73
C VAL A 532 25.80 -20.08 7.46
N ARG A 533 24.68 -20.39 6.81
CA ARG A 533 23.37 -20.38 7.47
C ARG A 533 23.30 -21.37 8.63
N MET A 534 23.85 -22.58 8.47
CA MET A 534 23.93 -23.58 9.55
C MET A 534 24.73 -23.06 10.74
N ILE A 535 25.85 -22.37 10.53
CA ILE A 535 26.66 -21.79 11.61
C ILE A 535 25.84 -20.79 12.43
N TRP A 536 25.15 -19.85 11.77
CA TRP A 536 24.31 -18.86 12.45
C TRP A 536 23.14 -19.49 13.19
N CYS A 537 22.44 -20.43 12.54
CA CYS A 537 21.31 -21.13 13.14
C CYS A 537 21.75 -22.00 14.32
N ALA A 538 22.89 -22.70 14.21
CA ALA A 538 23.47 -23.50 15.28
C ALA A 538 23.93 -22.65 16.46
N ASN A 539 24.42 -21.43 16.22
CA ASN A 539 24.74 -20.48 17.28
C ASN A 539 23.48 -20.08 18.06
N HIS A 540 22.40 -19.77 17.34
CA HIS A 540 21.11 -19.49 17.96
C HIS A 540 20.52 -20.71 18.71
N CYS A 541 20.84 -21.93 18.28
CA CYS A 541 20.44 -23.18 18.95
C CYS A 541 21.36 -23.63 20.10
N GLU A 542 22.46 -22.92 20.38
CA GLU A 542 23.52 -23.35 21.30
C GLU A 542 24.04 -24.76 20.96
N ARG A 543 24.44 -24.96 19.70
CA ARG A 543 24.97 -26.22 19.16
C ARG A 543 26.42 -26.05 18.67
N PRO A 544 27.39 -25.86 19.58
CA PRO A 544 28.80 -25.61 19.22
C PRO A 544 29.41 -26.72 18.35
N GLN A 545 29.02 -27.97 18.55
CA GLN A 545 29.47 -29.10 17.75
C GLN A 545 29.08 -28.98 16.26
N VAL A 546 27.91 -28.40 15.95
CA VAL A 546 27.47 -28.19 14.56
C VAL A 546 28.23 -27.02 13.95
N ILE A 547 28.51 -25.97 14.73
CA ILE A 547 29.34 -24.85 14.30
C ILE A 547 30.74 -25.35 13.91
N ARG A 548 31.40 -26.12 14.78
CA ARG A 548 32.73 -26.70 14.50
C ARG A 548 32.74 -27.57 13.25
N TRP A 549 31.74 -28.43 13.11
CA TRP A 549 31.60 -29.28 11.93
C TRP A 549 31.41 -28.44 10.66
N ALA A 550 30.51 -27.46 10.66
CA ALA A 550 30.22 -26.63 9.50
C ALA A 550 31.42 -25.75 9.11
N LEU A 551 32.16 -25.21 10.09
CA LEU A 551 33.42 -24.49 9.85
C LEU A 551 34.50 -25.40 9.26
N SER A 552 34.63 -26.62 9.79
CA SER A 552 35.57 -27.61 9.25
C SER A 552 35.24 -27.94 7.80
N ARG A 553 33.96 -28.15 7.47
CA ARG A 553 33.51 -28.34 6.09
C ARG A 553 33.82 -27.12 5.23
N LEU A 554 33.47 -25.91 5.71
CA LEU A 554 33.73 -24.67 4.98
C LEU A 554 35.23 -24.48 4.71
N LYS A 555 36.10 -24.83 5.66
CA LYS A 555 37.57 -24.76 5.51
C LYS A 555 38.11 -25.74 4.47
N VAL A 556 37.59 -26.97 4.47
CA VAL A 556 38.05 -28.03 3.56
C VAL A 556 37.53 -27.79 2.14
N ASP A 557 36.25 -27.48 2.01
CA ASP A 557 35.57 -27.44 0.71
C ASP A 557 35.61 -26.03 0.09
N PHE A 558 35.77 -24.96 0.89
CA PHE A 558 35.72 -23.55 0.47
C PHE A 558 36.69 -22.63 1.26
N PRO A 559 38.01 -22.88 1.22
CA PRO A 559 38.99 -22.23 2.09
C PRO A 559 38.92 -20.69 2.08
N ASP A 560 38.81 -20.06 0.90
CA ASP A 560 38.71 -18.60 0.78
C ASP A 560 37.45 -18.04 1.48
N ARG A 561 36.34 -18.79 1.45
CA ARG A 561 35.07 -18.40 2.09
C ARG A 561 35.15 -18.58 3.59
N HIS A 562 35.81 -19.63 4.05
CA HIS A 562 36.09 -19.82 5.46
C HIS A 562 36.90 -18.65 6.03
N ASP A 563 38.00 -18.28 5.38
CA ASP A 563 38.90 -17.25 5.89
C ASP A 563 38.21 -15.88 5.94
N ALA A 564 37.46 -15.54 4.90
CA ALA A 564 36.62 -14.33 4.88
C ALA A 564 35.52 -14.34 5.96
N PHE A 565 34.93 -15.50 6.26
CA PHE A 565 33.91 -15.61 7.30
C PHE A 565 34.52 -15.41 8.70
N VAL A 566 35.65 -16.06 9.00
CA VAL A 566 36.32 -15.98 10.31
C VAL A 566 36.99 -14.63 10.56
N SER A 567 37.47 -13.95 9.51
CA SER A 567 38.01 -12.59 9.65
C SER A 567 36.95 -11.59 10.10
N ASN A 568 35.73 -11.74 9.61
CA ASN A 568 34.63 -10.80 9.85
C ASN A 568 33.84 -11.11 11.13
N HIS A 569 34.03 -12.28 11.75
CA HIS A 569 33.24 -12.73 12.89
C HIS A 569 34.13 -13.32 13.99
N SER A 570 34.65 -12.44 14.86
CA SER A 570 35.58 -12.81 15.95
C SER A 570 34.98 -13.81 16.95
N TRP A 571 33.67 -13.77 17.19
CA TRP A 571 32.98 -14.67 18.13
C TRP A 571 33.16 -16.16 17.78
N VAL A 572 33.29 -16.46 16.48
CA VAL A 572 33.42 -17.82 15.95
C VAL A 572 34.69 -18.49 16.48
N ARG A 573 35.75 -17.72 16.74
CA ARG A 573 37.04 -18.21 17.25
C ARG A 573 36.96 -18.76 18.67
N PHE A 574 35.93 -18.39 19.43
CA PHE A 574 35.70 -18.88 20.79
C PHE A 574 34.81 -20.13 20.85
N VAL A 575 34.22 -20.52 19.71
CA VAL A 575 33.33 -21.68 19.57
C VAL A 575 33.96 -22.79 18.73
N ALA A 576 34.82 -22.41 17.77
CA ALA A 576 35.59 -23.28 16.88
C ALA A 576 36.47 -24.30 17.61
#